data_AF-C5BIF3-F1
#
_entry.id   AF-C5BIF3-F1
#
_cell.length_a   1.000
_cell.length_b   1.000
_cell.length_c   1.000
_cell.angle_alpha   90.00
_cell.angle_beta   90.00
_cell.angle_gamma   90.00
#
_symmetry.space_group_name_H-M   'P 1'
#
loop_
_entity.id
_entity.type
_entity.pdbx_description
1 polymer ?
#
loop_
_entity_poly.entity_id
_entity_poly.type
_entity_poly.pdbx_seq_one_letter_code
_entity_poly.pdbx_strand_id
1 'polypeptide(L)' 'MKTVKTTAEYTIFQRKDDRYAVRNNKRKAINGDAKVEILIKEGLMTKPEPKPAEPEAAEESAEGEASSES' A
#
# COMPACT_ATOMS: atom_id res chain seq x y z
N MET A 1 -2.08 9.21 -18.75
CA MET A 1 -2.72 8.78 -17.49
C MET A 1 -2.86 7.28 -17.59
N LYS A 2 -2.44 6.53 -16.56
CA LYS A 2 -2.50 5.07 -16.49
C LYS A 2 -3.43 4.66 -15.36
N THR A 3 -4.31 3.68 -15.57
CA THR A 3 -5.09 3.09 -14.48
C THR A 3 -4.16 2.20 -13.66
N VAL A 4 -4.04 2.49 -12.37
CA VAL A 4 -3.19 1.74 -11.44
C VAL A 4 -4.00 0.65 -10.78
N LYS A 5 -5.21 0.99 -10.31
CA LYS A 5 -6.10 0.06 -9.61
C LYS A 5 -7.55 0.46 -9.77
N THR A 6 -8.42 -0.52 -9.87
CA THR A 6 -9.88 -0.33 -9.97
C THR A 6 -10.54 -1.20 -8.94
N THR A 7 -11.39 -0.60 -8.10
CA THR A 7 -12.23 -1.26 -7.11
C THR A 7 -13.70 -0.93 -7.38
N ALA A 8 -14.62 -1.59 -6.69
CA ALA A 8 -16.05 -1.30 -6.80
C ALA A 8 -16.41 0.10 -6.26
N GLU A 9 -15.60 0.65 -5.35
CA GLU A 9 -15.83 1.94 -4.71
C GLU A 9 -15.08 3.08 -5.40
N TYR A 10 -13.87 2.83 -5.92
CA TYR A 10 -13.02 3.85 -6.52
C TYR A 10 -12.06 3.30 -7.59
N THR A 11 -11.46 4.21 -8.35
CA THR A 11 -10.45 3.92 -9.37
C THR A 11 -9.29 4.88 -9.20
N ILE A 12 -8.08 4.35 -9.18
CA ILE A 12 -6.84 5.09 -9.00
C ILE A 12 -6.12 5.18 -10.34
N PHE A 13 -5.75 6.40 -10.70
CA PHE A 13 -5.04 6.72 -11.93
C PHE A 13 -3.71 7.38 -11.59
N GLN A 14 -2.62 6.95 -12.23
CA GLN A 14 -1.33 7.64 -12.20
C GLN A 14 -1.28 8.63 -13.37
N ARG A 15 -0.99 9.89 -13.05
CA ARG A 15 -0.82 10.94 -14.05
C ARG A 15 0.63 10.93 -14.56
N LYS A 16 0.93 11.78 -15.56
CA LYS A 16 2.28 11.91 -16.12
C LYS A 16 3.25 12.61 -15.16
N ASP A 17 2.72 13.34 -14.18
CA ASP A 17 3.46 14.02 -13.12
C ASP A 17 3.65 13.15 -11.86
N ASP A 18 3.62 11.82 -12.02
CA ASP A 18 3.73 10.79 -10.97
C ASP A 18 2.71 10.86 -9.82
N ARG A 19 1.83 11.87 -9.82
CA ARG A 19 0.76 12.00 -8.84
C ARG A 19 -0.41 11.08 -9.16
N TYR A 20 -0.95 10.47 -8.12
CA TYR A 20 -2.18 9.69 -8.20
C TYR A 20 -3.44 10.57 -8.17
N ALA A 21 -4.46 10.17 -8.90
CA ALA A 21 -5.80 10.72 -8.88
C ALA A 21 -6.78 9.59 -8.54
N VAL A 22 -7.75 9.85 -7.66
CA VAL A 22 -8.74 8.87 -7.24
C VAL A 22 -10.11 9.33 -7.73
N ARG A 23 -10.88 8.45 -8.38
CA ARG A 23 -12.29 8.67 -8.72
C ARG A 23 -13.15 7.68 -7.97
N ASN A 24 -14.30 8.10 -7.45
CA ASN A 24 -15.28 7.19 -6.88
C ASN A 24 -16.13 6.50 -7.97
N ASN A 25 -16.96 5.55 -7.56
CA ASN A 25 -17.94 4.86 -8.39
C ASN A 25 -18.96 5.80 -9.10
N LYS A 26 -19.21 6.99 -8.52
CA LYS A 26 -20.03 8.06 -9.13
C LYS A 26 -19.24 8.90 -10.16
N ARG A 27 -18.04 8.45 -10.56
CA ARG A 27 -17.11 9.16 -11.47
C ARG A 27 -16.68 10.56 -10.97
N LYS A 28 -16.87 10.86 -9.69
CA LYS A 28 -16.39 12.10 -9.04
C LYS A 28 -14.97 11.91 -8.56
N ALA A 29 -14.13 12.93 -8.71
CA ALA A 29 -12.78 12.92 -8.16
C ALA A 29 -12.82 13.03 -6.63
N ILE A 30 -12.08 12.17 -5.95
CA ILE A 30 -11.84 12.24 -4.51
C ILE A 30 -10.57 13.07 -4.29
N ASN A 31 -10.67 14.10 -3.45
CA ASN A 31 -9.60 15.06 -3.13
C ASN A 31 -9.47 15.20 -1.60
N GLY A 32 -8.41 15.90 -1.14
CA GLY A 32 -8.16 16.14 0.28
C GLY A 32 -7.79 14.87 1.04
N ASP A 33 -8.16 14.79 2.32
CA ASP A 33 -7.84 13.67 3.22
C ASP A 33 -8.38 12.33 2.71
N ALA A 34 -9.62 12.30 2.22
CA ALA A 34 -10.23 11.07 1.69
C ALA A 34 -9.41 10.44 0.55
N LYS A 35 -8.71 11.26 -0.25
CA LYS A 35 -7.80 10.77 -1.29
C LYS A 35 -6.54 10.17 -0.67
N VAL A 36 -5.98 10.85 0.32
CA VAL A 36 -4.75 10.45 0.99
C VAL A 36 -4.95 9.12 1.72
N GLU A 37 -6.07 8.95 2.42
CA GLU A 37 -6.44 7.70 3.09
C GLU A 37 -6.50 6.51 2.13
N ILE A 38 -7.14 6.68 0.96
CA ILE A 38 -7.23 5.64 -0.06
C ILE A 38 -5.83 5.29 -0.60
N LEU A 39 -4.99 6.29 -0.88
CA LEU A 39 -3.65 6.03 -1.40
C LEU A 39 -2.74 5.35 -0.37
N ILE A 40 -2.88 5.68 0.92
CA ILE A 40 -2.17 5.02 2.02
C ILE A 40 -2.67 3.59 2.19
N LYS A 41 -3.99 3.38 2.22
CA LYS A 41 -4.62 2.06 2.35
C LYS A 41 -4.19 1.10 1.25
N GLU A 42 -3.99 1.61 0.04
CA GLU A 42 -3.56 0.83 -1.12
C GLU A 42 -2.03 0.70 -1.26
N GLY A 43 -1.24 1.29 -0.35
CA GLY A 43 0.22 1.26 -0.41
C GLY A 43 0.82 2.07 -1.57
N LEU A 44 0.04 2.95 -2.20
CA LEU A 44 0.49 3.84 -3.29
C LEU A 44 1.07 5.16 -2.77
N MET A 45 0.79 5.50 -1.52
CA MET A 45 1.35 6.65 -0.83
C MET A 45 1.87 6.21 0.52
N THR A 46 3.16 6.42 0.76
CA THR A 46 3.79 6.11 2.03
C THR A 46 3.33 7.13 3.06
N LYS A 47 2.51 6.70 4.03
CA LYS A 47 2.39 7.45 5.29
C LYS A 47 3.78 7.37 5.95
N PRO A 48 4.30 8.43 6.60
CA PRO A 48 5.43 8.25 7.50
C PRO A 48 5.02 7.19 8.52
N GLU A 49 5.65 6.01 8.44
CA GLU A 49 5.36 4.89 9.32
C GLU A 49 5.62 5.32 10.77
N PRO A 50 4.66 5.20 11.70
CA PRO A 50 5.05 4.76 13.03
C PRO A 50 5.51 3.31 12.85
N LYS A 51 6.82 3.13 13.08
CA LYS A 51 7.55 1.87 13.27
C LYS A 51 6.61 0.67 13.54
N PRO A 52 6.64 -0.39 12.72
CA PRO A 52 5.70 -1.49 12.83
C PRO A 52 5.77 -2.12 14.22
N ALA A 53 4.61 -2.25 14.88
CA ALA A 53 4.45 -3.22 15.95
C ALA A 53 4.43 -4.60 15.29
N GLU A 54 5.38 -5.43 15.69
CA GLU A 54 5.51 -6.85 15.34
C GLU A 54 4.15 -7.57 15.39
N PRO A 55 3.78 -8.34 14.34
CA PRO A 55 2.74 -9.33 14.49
C PRO A 55 3.28 -10.46 15.36
N GLU A 56 2.81 -10.50 16.61
CA GLU A 56 2.86 -11.68 17.46
C GLU A 56 1.94 -12.77 16.87
N ALA A 57 2.54 -13.76 16.22
CA ALA A 57 2.00 -15.11 15.95
C ALA A 57 3.18 -15.97 15.45
N ALA A 58 3.95 -16.58 16.35
CA ALA A 58 3.69 -17.88 16.98
C ALA A 58 3.92 -19.09 16.05
N GLU A 59 4.73 -20.01 16.58
CA GLU A 59 4.97 -21.41 16.19
C GLU A 59 5.98 -21.74 15.07
N GLU A 60 7.19 -22.05 15.55
CA GLU A 60 7.81 -23.39 15.49
C GLU A 60 8.25 -23.95 14.13
N SER A 61 9.55 -23.86 13.88
CA SER A 61 10.41 -25.00 13.53
C SER A 61 11.84 -24.49 13.39
N ALA A 62 12.70 -24.86 14.35
CA ALA A 62 13.64 -25.96 14.21
C ALA A 62 14.74 -25.61 13.21
N GLU A 63 15.87 -25.08 13.71
CA GLU A 63 17.04 -25.89 14.10
C GLU A 63 17.93 -26.16 12.88
N GLY A 64 19.21 -25.75 12.99
CA GLY A 64 20.20 -26.09 11.97
C GLY A 64 21.36 -25.11 11.86
N GLU A 65 22.20 -25.03 12.90
CA GLU A 65 23.66 -24.93 12.76
C GLU A 65 24.16 -25.76 11.54
N ALA A 66 25.25 -25.49 10.83
CA ALA A 66 26.51 -24.87 11.20
C ALA A 66 27.30 -24.50 9.93
N SER A 67 28.07 -23.43 10.04
CA SER A 67 29.51 -23.36 9.72
C SER A 67 30.02 -23.95 8.40
N SER A 68 30.34 -23.05 7.48
CA SER A 68 31.57 -23.11 6.68
C SER A 68 32.79 -23.04 7.61
N GLU A 69 33.75 -23.96 7.50
CA GLU A 69 35.21 -23.66 7.47
C GLU A 69 36.03 -24.93 7.19
N SER A 70 36.75 -24.97 6.06
CA SER A 70 38.15 -25.42 5.97
C SER A 70 38.74 -25.08 4.61
#